data_AF-A0A840FD42-F1
#
_entry.id   AF-A0A840FD42-F1
#
_cell.length_a   1.000
_cell.length_b   1.000
_cell.length_c   1.000
_cell.angle_alpha   90.00
_cell.angle_beta   90.00
_cell.angle_gamma   90.00
#
_symmetry.space_group_name_H-M   'P 1'
#
loop_
_entity.id
_entity.type
_entity.pdbx_description
1 polymer ?
#
loop_
_entity_poly.entity_id
_entity_poly.type
_entity_poly.pdbx_seq_one_letter_code
_entity_poly.pdbx_strand_id
1 'polypeptide(L)' 'MRTAIELIHIVAGLIVAWTFTELAIWAYPLGSQVIWWCGAAGMAAAVVLGAGPLHRAWRLDRRFDRRRKA' A
#
# COMPACT_ATOMS: atom_id res chain seq x y z
N MET A 1 -6.28 -8.85 -15.68
CA MET A 1 -4.85 -8.59 -15.36
C MET A 1 -4.57 -7.21 -14.75
N ARG A 2 -5.46 -6.21 -14.90
CA ARG A 2 -5.25 -4.84 -14.36
C ARG A 2 -5.05 -4.76 -12.84
N THR A 3 -5.76 -5.60 -12.09
CA THR A 3 -5.65 -5.70 -10.62
C THR A 3 -4.29 -6.18 -10.14
N ALA A 4 -3.67 -7.14 -10.83
CA ALA A 4 -2.34 -7.63 -10.49
C ALA A 4 -1.26 -6.56 -10.75
N ILE A 5 -1.40 -5.79 -11.83
CA ILE A 5 -0.50 -4.68 -12.16
C ILE A 5 -0.64 -3.54 -11.14
N GLU A 6 -1.86 -3.20 -10.71
CA GLU A 6 -2.07 -2.23 -9.63
C GLU A 6 -1.42 -2.70 -8.32
N LEU A 7 -1.57 -3.98 -7.98
CA LEU A 7 -0.93 -4.55 -6.79
C LEU A 7 0.60 -4.47 -6.87
N ILE A 8 1.19 -4.76 -8.03
CA ILE A 8 2.64 -4.65 -8.26
C ILE A 8 3.11 -3.20 -8.08
N HIS A 9 2.37 -2.21 -8.58
CA HIS A 9 2.75 -0.81 -8.40
C HIS A 9 2.68 -0.35 -6.94
N ILE A 10 1.68 -0.83 -6.18
CA ILE A 10 1.59 -0.55 -4.75
C ILE A 10 2.79 -1.17 -4.01
N VAL A 11 3.09 -2.44 -4.30
CA VAL A 11 4.24 -3.14 -3.69
C VAL A 11 5.56 -2.47 -4.06
N ALA A 12 5.74 -2.07 -5.32
CA ALA A 12 6.93 -1.36 -5.78
C ALA A 12 7.09 -0.01 -5.07
N GLY A 13 6.01 0.77 -4.94
CA GLY A 13 6.03 2.03 -4.18
C GLY A 13 6.35 1.82 -2.69
N LEU A 14 5.86 0.74 -2.09
CA LEU A 14 6.13 0.41 -0.69
C LEU A 14 7.60 0.03 -0.47
N ILE A 15 8.18 -0.74 -1.40
CA ILE A 15 9.60 -1.11 -1.37
C ILE A 15 10.47 0.15 -1.48
N VAL A 16 10.13 1.07 -2.38
CA VAL A 16 10.86 2.35 -2.50
C VAL A 16 10.73 3.18 -1.23
N ALA A 17 9.54 3.28 -0.63
CA ALA A 17 9.37 4.01 0.63
C ALA A 17 10.22 3.40 1.77
N TRP A 18 10.27 2.07 1.84
CA TRP A 18 11.10 1.35 2.81
C TRP A 18 12.59 1.66 2.63
N THR A 19 13.11 1.55 1.41
CA THR A 19 14.54 1.76 1.15
C THR A 19 14.98 3.18 1.47
N PHE A 20 14.15 4.18 1.18
CA PHE A 20 14.42 5.57 1.56
C PHE A 20 14.40 5.78 3.07
N THR A 21 13.50 5.10 3.79
CA THR A 21 13.43 5.17 5.26
C THR A 21 14.70 4.58 5.90
N GLU A 22 15.15 3.42 5.42
CA GLU A 22 16.41 2.79 5.85
C GLU A 22 17.62 3.67 5.51
N LEU A 23 17.66 4.27 4.31
CA LEU A 23 18.73 5.19 3.92
C LEU A 23 18.81 6.40 4.85
N ALA A 24 17.65 6.94 5.24
CA ALA A 24 17.56 8.07 6.15
C ALA A 24 18.02 7.70 7.57
N ILE A 25 17.68 6.51 8.06
CA ILE A 25 18.17 6.00 9.36
C ILE A 25 19.69 5.84 9.34
N TRP A 26 20.26 5.34 8.23
CA TRP A 26 21.70 5.21 8.08
C TRP A 26 22.43 6.56 8.06
N ALA A 27 21.85 7.56 7.40
CA ALA A 27 22.42 8.91 7.34
C ALA A 27 22.32 9.69 8.68
N TYR A 28 21.25 9.48 9.46
CA TYR A 28 21.04 10.22 10.70
C TYR A 28 20.44 9.34 11.83
N PRO A 29 21.28 8.55 12.52
CA PRO A 29 20.82 7.56 13.50
C PRO A 29 20.22 8.17 14.77
N LEU A 30 20.58 9.42 15.13
CA LEU A 30 20.05 10.11 16.31
C LEU A 30 18.54 10.42 16.17
N GLY A 31 18.05 10.56 14.94
CA GLY A 31 16.63 10.79 14.62
C GLY A 31 15.87 9.53 14.18
N SER A 32 16.49 8.35 14.29
CA SER A 32 15.98 7.07 13.76
C SER A 32 14.52 6.79 14.14
N GLN A 33 14.14 7.05 15.39
CA GLN A 33 12.79 6.78 15.87
C GLN A 33 11.73 7.65 15.18
N VAL A 34 12.02 8.93 14.93
CA VAL A 34 11.09 9.84 14.22
C VAL A 34 11.01 9.47 12.74
N ILE A 35 12.16 9.20 12.13
CA ILE A 35 12.25 8.78 10.71
C ILE A 35 11.45 7.50 10.49
N TRP A 36 11.58 6.53 11.40
CA TRP A 36 10.85 5.29 11.33
C TRP A 36 9.33 5.50 11.45
N TRP A 37 8.87 6.34 12.38
CA TRP A 37 7.45 6.68 12.50
C TRP A 37 6.91 7.37 11.24
N CYS A 38 7.65 8.30 10.67
CA CYS A 38 7.29 8.96 9.41
C CYS A 38 7.24 7.96 8.24
N GLY A 39 8.23 7.08 8.13
CA GLY A 39 8.28 6.03 7.11
C GLY A 39 7.13 5.04 7.25
N ALA A 40 6.86 4.58 8.47
CA ALA A 40 5.72 3.71 8.78
C ALA A 40 4.38 4.38 8.46
N ALA A 41 4.21 5.66 8.81
CA ALA A 41 3.02 6.42 8.47
C ALA A 41 2.85 6.59 6.95
N GLY A 42 3.93 6.87 6.22
CA GLY A 42 3.92 6.97 4.75
C GLY A 42 3.57 5.64 4.07
N MET A 43 4.13 4.54 4.56
CA MET A 43 3.79 3.18 4.11
C MET A 43 2.32 2.85 4.39
N ALA A 44 1.81 3.17 5.58
CA ALA A 44 0.41 2.98 5.91
C ALA A 44 -0.51 3.79 5.00
N ALA A 45 -0.19 5.06 4.74
CA ALA A 45 -0.93 5.91 3.82
C ALA A 45 -0.91 5.36 2.38
N ALA A 46 0.25 4.89 1.90
CA ALA A 46 0.38 4.28 0.58
C ALA A 46 -0.52 3.03 0.45
N VAL A 47 -0.58 2.19 1.48
CA VAL A 47 -1.48 1.02 1.51
C VAL A 47 -2.94 1.44 1.52
N VAL A 48 -3.33 2.43 2.34
CA VAL A 48 -4.72 2.92 2.41
C VAL A 48 -5.17 3.51 1.07
N LEU A 49 -4.33 4.33 0.44
CA LEU A 49 -4.60 4.91 -0.88
C LEU A 49 -4.65 3.82 -1.96
N GLY A 50 -3.75 2.83 -1.89
CA GLY A 50 -3.72 1.67 -2.77
C GLY A 50 -4.83 0.64 -2.55
N ALA A 51 -5.53 0.67 -1.42
CA ALA A 51 -6.63 -0.27 -1.12
C ALA A 51 -7.96 0.13 -1.79
N GLY A 52 -8.11 1.37 -2.25
CA GLY A 52 -9.31 1.87 -2.93
C GLY A 52 -9.77 1.03 -4.15
N PRO A 53 -8.87 0.63 -5.06
CA PRO A 53 -9.16 -0.26 -6.19
C PRO A 53 -9.58 -1.67 -5.74
N LEU A 54 -8.92 -2.23 -4.72
CA LEU A 54 -9.22 -3.56 -4.18
C LEU A 54 -10.61 -3.61 -3.56
N HIS A 55 -10.97 -2.56 -2.82
CA HIS A 55 -12.29 -2.42 -2.22
C HIS A 55 -13.40 -2.26 -3.30
N ARG A 56 -13.06 -1.67 -4.44
CA ARG A 56 -13.97 -1.53 -5.59
C ARG A 56 -14.19 -2.86 -6.32
N ALA A 57 -13.14 -3.67 -6.48
CA ALA A 57 -13.23 -5.03 -7.03
C ALA A 57 -14.07 -5.95 -6.13
N TRP A 58 -13.83 -5.93 -4.81
CA TRP A 58 -14.63 -6.70 -3.84
C TRP A 58 -16.12 -6.34 -3.83
N ARG A 59 -16.47 -5.05 -4.02
CA ARG A 59 -17.88 -4.64 -4.16
C ARG A 59 -18.53 -5.13 -5.46
N LEU A 60 -17.75 -5.28 -6.53
CA LEU A 60 -18.25 -5.81 -7.80
C LEU A 60 -18.48 -7.32 -7.71
N ASP A 61 -17.56 -8.08 -7.11
CA ASP A 61 -17.73 -9.53 -6.90
C ASP A 61 -18.95 -9.84 -6.02
N ARG A 62 -19.15 -9.10 -4.93
CA ARG A 62 -20.37 -9.25 -4.08
C ARG A 62 -21.69 -8.95 -4.81
N ARG A 63 -21.67 -8.17 -5.91
CA ARG A 63 -22.87 -7.88 -6.71
C ARG A 63 -23.17 -8.98 -7.73
N PHE A 64 -22.15 -9.65 -8.25
CA PHE A 64 -22.36 -10.76 -9.19
C PHE A 64 -22.91 -12.02 -8.50
N ASP A 65 -22.50 -12.29 -7.26
CA ASP A 65 -22.97 -13.47 -6.51
C ASP A 65 -24.48 -13.43 -6.18
N ARG A 66 -25.07 -12.23 -6.03
CA ARG A 66 -26.53 -12.09 -5.85
C ARG A 66 -27.35 -12.32 -7.11
N ARG A 67 -26.82 -12.02 -8.31
CA ARG A 67 -27.56 -12.19 -9.58
C ARG A 67 -27.63 -13.63 -10.06
N ARG A 68 -26.74 -14.52 -9.58
CA ARG A 68 -26.76 -15.95 -9.95
C ARG A 68 -27.79 -16.77 -9.15
N LYS A 69 -28.32 -16.20 -8.07
CA LYS A 69 -29.34 -16.81 -7.21
C LYS A 69 -30.76 -16.28 -7.45
N ALA A 70 -30.94 -15.34 -8.37
CA ALA A 70 -32.24 -14.79 -8.80
C ALA A 70 -32.56 -15.30 -10.20
#